data_AF-A0A7W7SUU5-F1
#
_entry.id   AF-A0A7W7SUU5-F1
#
_cell.length_a   1.000
_cell.length_b   1.000
_cell.length_c   1.000
_cell.angle_alpha   90.00
_cell.angle_beta   90.00
_cell.angle_gamma   90.00
#
_symmetry.space_group_name_H-M   'P 1'
#
loop_
_entity.id
_entity.type
_entity.pdbx_description
1 polymer ?
#
loop_
_entity_poly.entity_id
_entity_poly.type
_entity_poly.pdbx_seq_one_letter_code
_entity_poly.pdbx_strand_id
1 'polypeptide(L)'
;MGRRGIALVGVVAVAIGGCGSAGCTPQRGVGTSGNASSAELVRPDWRPVPLPLPTGIPGRVVLRDATACAGRWFVVGAMHAADGTTRPAAWTSPDARTWTPVTVAGTSFYGNQNVLYAAGCRDGRLAAIGAKSGGAHGNPRVSTWRQVGVDRLVEVPAAFELYGGPEAVGVSRIVGGPTGWLIVGNRTRGAATWVSRGSPRAGTSAVDAAGFDLVDGAPELTSDERGRTMAFDAVATSRGWLVVGGMTPAGQIDSRPLVWLSADGRSWRRFAVPHLDADAMLQRVTVVDGVPVVIGLRSDGFGAWYDDGRGWVAAGRFGSVGGAGAPSVRGVAVAAGRLVVAVSTGTTYELWSSTDRGRSWRRFAEPVSGVLAGGDSGIGVTAAGDGVLVSMDDGRGAGLWWTRTSTLDR
;
A
#
# COMPACT_ATOMS: atom_id res chain seq x y z
N MET A 1 -3.80 59.50 -0.60
CA MET A 1 -2.74 58.83 0.20
C MET A 1 -2.95 57.32 0.11
N GLY A 2 -2.29 56.68 -0.86
CA GLY A 2 -2.40 55.23 -1.08
C GLY A 2 -1.33 54.48 -0.30
N ARG A 3 -1.74 53.49 0.50
CA ARG A 3 -0.82 52.54 1.15
C ARG A 3 -0.77 51.26 0.31
N ARG A 4 0.35 51.07 -0.38
CA ARG A 4 0.72 49.81 -1.04
C ARG A 4 1.21 48.84 0.05
N GLY A 5 0.55 47.69 0.16
CA GLY A 5 1.04 46.56 0.95
C GLY A 5 2.09 45.80 0.16
N ILE A 6 3.30 45.70 0.70
CA ILE A 6 4.39 44.88 0.16
C ILE A 6 4.17 43.45 0.65
N ALA A 7 3.96 42.51 -0.29
CA ALA A 7 3.97 41.08 0.01
C ALA A 7 5.42 40.59 0.05
N LEU A 8 5.86 40.13 1.23
CA LEU A 8 7.18 39.55 1.44
C LEU A 8 7.12 38.06 1.02
N VAL A 9 7.77 37.71 -0.09
CA VAL A 9 8.00 36.32 -0.49
C VAL A 9 9.29 35.85 0.16
N GLY A 10 9.17 35.05 1.22
CA GLY A 10 10.30 34.40 1.87
C GLY A 10 10.76 33.18 1.06
N VAL A 11 11.86 33.31 0.34
CA VAL A 11 12.60 32.18 -0.25
C VAL A 11 13.49 31.58 0.85
N VAL A 12 13.18 30.37 1.30
CA VAL A 12 14.08 29.59 2.16
C VAL A 12 15.04 28.82 1.25
N ALA A 13 16.25 29.35 1.10
CA ALA A 13 17.36 28.63 0.50
C ALA A 13 17.96 27.69 1.55
N VAL A 14 17.90 26.38 1.31
CA VAL A 14 18.61 25.39 2.12
C VAL A 14 20.06 25.34 1.62
N ALA A 15 20.97 25.90 2.42
CA ALA A 15 22.41 25.74 2.22
C ALA A 15 22.83 24.33 2.69
N ILE A 16 23.26 23.49 1.75
CA ILE A 16 23.88 22.20 2.05
C ILE A 16 25.32 22.49 2.48
N GLY A 17 25.55 22.50 3.79
CA GLY A 17 26.89 22.50 4.36
C GLY A 17 27.54 21.12 4.17
N GLY A 18 28.55 21.05 3.31
CA GLY A 18 29.40 19.87 3.20
C GLY A 18 30.24 19.71 4.47
N CYS A 19 30.02 18.63 5.23
CA CYS A 19 30.98 18.19 6.23
C CYS A 19 32.06 17.37 5.53
N GLY A 20 33.27 17.93 5.50
CA GLY A 20 34.49 17.23 5.10
C GLY A 20 34.79 16.10 6.09
N SER A 21 34.92 14.90 5.54
CA SER A 21 35.36 13.70 6.21
C SER A 21 36.85 13.77 6.56
N ALA A 22 37.17 13.82 7.85
CA ALA A 22 38.51 13.58 8.37
C ALA A 22 38.48 12.38 9.33
N GLY A 23 39.13 11.29 8.90
CA GLY A 23 39.84 10.36 9.79
C GLY A 23 39.03 9.33 10.56
N CYS A 24 38.71 8.20 9.93
CA CYS A 24 38.57 6.92 10.63
C CYS A 24 39.46 5.87 9.96
N THR A 25 40.50 5.47 10.67
CA THR A 25 41.40 4.35 10.34
C THR A 25 40.64 3.03 10.42
N PRO A 26 40.69 2.14 9.42
CA PRO A 26 40.03 0.84 9.50
C PRO A 26 40.88 -0.14 10.31
N GLN A 27 40.32 -0.61 11.43
CA GLN A 27 40.88 -1.71 12.21
C GLN A 27 40.60 -3.03 11.46
N ARG A 28 41.68 -3.74 11.07
CA ARG A 28 41.62 -5.10 10.53
C ARG A 28 41.12 -6.06 11.60
N GLY A 29 39.87 -6.49 11.48
CA GLY A 29 39.30 -7.64 12.19
C GLY A 29 39.20 -8.84 11.24
N VAL A 30 40.01 -9.87 11.52
CA VAL A 30 40.00 -11.19 10.87
C VAL A 30 38.80 -11.98 11.41
N GLY A 31 37.95 -12.52 10.54
CA GLY A 31 36.86 -13.41 10.98
C GLY A 31 35.86 -13.82 9.90
N THR A 32 36.19 -14.91 9.20
CA THR A 32 35.28 -15.81 8.44
C THR A 32 34.37 -15.19 7.39
N SER A 33 34.92 -15.06 6.17
CA SER A 33 34.18 -15.07 4.92
C SER A 33 33.48 -16.44 4.76
N GLY A 34 32.30 -16.57 5.34
CA GLY A 34 31.34 -17.57 4.87
C GLY A 34 30.95 -17.19 3.45
N ASN A 35 31.29 -18.03 2.48
CA ASN A 35 30.80 -17.94 1.10
C ASN A 35 29.27 -17.86 1.15
N ALA A 36 28.72 -16.64 1.06
CA ALA A 36 27.34 -16.44 0.69
C ALA A 36 27.22 -16.96 -0.75
N SER A 37 26.85 -18.23 -0.90
CA SER A 37 26.45 -18.78 -2.19
C SER A 37 25.44 -17.80 -2.75
N SER A 38 25.75 -17.19 -3.89
CA SER A 38 24.80 -16.38 -4.65
C SER A 38 23.65 -17.30 -5.02
N ALA A 39 22.63 -17.38 -4.16
CA ALA A 39 21.47 -18.21 -4.39
C ALA A 39 20.92 -17.79 -5.74
N GLU A 40 20.86 -18.74 -6.67
CA GLU A 40 20.47 -18.48 -8.05
C GLU A 40 19.11 -17.78 -8.08
N LEU A 41 19.04 -16.69 -8.85
CA LEU A 41 17.81 -15.94 -9.07
C LEU A 41 16.82 -16.82 -9.84
N VAL A 42 15.75 -17.23 -9.18
CA VAL A 42 14.63 -17.96 -9.80
C VAL A 42 14.03 -17.12 -10.91
N ARG A 43 13.68 -17.74 -12.05
CA ARG A 43 13.07 -17.05 -13.20
C ARG A 43 11.70 -17.64 -13.51
N PRO A 44 10.62 -17.10 -12.90
CA PRO A 44 9.27 -17.60 -13.14
C PRO A 44 8.88 -17.46 -14.63
N ASP A 45 8.04 -18.37 -15.11
CA ASP A 45 7.44 -18.29 -16.44
C ASP A 45 6.33 -17.23 -16.43
N TRP A 46 6.72 -15.96 -16.52
CA TRP A 46 5.80 -14.83 -16.57
C TRP A 46 5.07 -14.80 -17.91
N ARG A 47 3.74 -14.86 -17.85
CA ARG A 47 2.88 -14.72 -19.02
C ARG A 47 2.27 -13.32 -19.03
N PRO A 48 2.50 -12.50 -20.07
CA PRO A 48 1.85 -11.20 -20.16
C PRO A 48 0.34 -11.41 -20.29
N VAL A 49 -0.41 -10.57 -19.58
CA VAL A 49 -1.87 -10.60 -19.56
C VAL A 49 -2.40 -9.34 -20.24
N PRO A 50 -3.12 -9.46 -21.36
CA PRO A 50 -3.67 -8.29 -22.04
C PRO A 50 -4.78 -7.65 -21.20
N LEU A 51 -4.70 -6.33 -21.06
CA LEU A 51 -5.77 -5.52 -20.50
C LEU A 51 -6.50 -4.80 -21.63
N PRO A 52 -7.79 -5.09 -21.88
CA PRO A 52 -8.56 -4.33 -22.85
C PRO A 52 -8.73 -2.88 -22.39
N LEU A 53 -8.61 -1.94 -23.32
CA LEU A 53 -8.80 -0.53 -23.01
C LEU A 53 -10.30 -0.21 -22.83
N PRO A 54 -10.67 0.62 -21.84
CA PRO A 54 -12.03 1.15 -21.75
C PRO A 54 -12.41 1.92 -23.02
N THR A 55 -13.60 1.67 -23.56
CA THR A 55 -14.08 2.33 -24.80
C THR A 55 -14.16 3.85 -24.64
N GLY A 56 -13.67 4.59 -25.64
CA GLY A 56 -13.80 6.04 -25.70
C GLY A 56 -12.90 6.83 -24.75
N ILE A 57 -11.94 6.17 -24.08
CA ILE A 57 -10.97 6.82 -23.18
C ILE A 57 -9.56 6.71 -23.77
N PRO A 58 -9.06 7.75 -24.45
CA PRO A 58 -7.69 7.75 -24.95
C PRO A 58 -6.70 7.88 -23.78
N GLY A 59 -5.49 7.33 -23.97
CA GLY A 59 -4.38 7.46 -23.02
C GLY A 59 -3.65 6.15 -22.77
N ARG A 60 -2.55 6.24 -22.02
CA ARG A 60 -1.84 5.05 -21.53
C ARG A 60 -2.50 4.52 -20.27
N VAL A 61 -2.43 3.21 -20.07
CA VAL A 61 -2.82 2.59 -18.80
C VAL A 61 -1.80 2.94 -17.72
N VAL A 62 -2.29 3.28 -16.54
CA VAL A 62 -1.54 3.43 -15.29
C VAL A 62 -2.13 2.43 -14.31
N LEU A 63 -1.33 1.51 -13.77
CA LEU A 63 -1.77 0.52 -12.80
C LEU A 63 -1.19 0.84 -11.43
N ARG A 64 -1.99 0.69 -10.36
CA ARG A 64 -1.53 1.01 -9.00
C ARG A 64 -1.84 -0.05 -7.97
N ASP A 65 -2.95 -0.77 -8.10
CA ASP A 65 -3.26 -1.83 -7.16
C ASP A 65 -4.13 -2.94 -7.77
N ALA A 66 -4.13 -4.09 -7.11
CA ALA A 66 -4.97 -5.21 -7.44
C ALA A 66 -5.46 -5.90 -6.16
N THR A 67 -6.56 -6.65 -6.28
CA THR A 67 -7.12 -7.43 -5.17
C THR A 67 -7.93 -8.60 -5.71
N ALA A 68 -8.08 -9.64 -4.91
CA ALA A 68 -8.88 -10.80 -5.26
C ALA A 68 -9.64 -11.31 -4.03
N CYS A 69 -10.93 -11.62 -4.21
CA CYS A 69 -11.73 -12.31 -3.21
C CYS A 69 -12.95 -12.97 -3.86
N ALA A 70 -13.49 -14.02 -3.23
CA ALA A 70 -14.66 -14.76 -3.72
C ALA A 70 -14.59 -15.15 -5.21
N GLY A 71 -13.42 -15.63 -5.66
CA GLY A 71 -13.19 -16.07 -7.03
C GLY A 71 -13.15 -14.94 -8.09
N ARG A 72 -13.08 -13.68 -7.66
CA ARG A 72 -13.03 -12.52 -8.55
C ARG A 72 -11.75 -11.73 -8.33
N TRP A 73 -11.18 -11.27 -9.42
CA TRP A 73 -9.99 -10.42 -9.45
C TRP A 73 -10.37 -9.02 -9.89
N PHE A 74 -9.65 -8.04 -9.35
CA PHE A 74 -9.79 -6.64 -9.67
C PHE A 74 -8.43 -5.99 -9.80
N VAL A 75 -8.30 -5.08 -10.76
CA VAL A 75 -7.14 -4.22 -10.97
C VAL A 75 -7.65 -2.79 -11.10
N VAL A 76 -6.96 -1.84 -10.47
CA VAL A 76 -7.35 -0.43 -10.47
C VAL A 76 -6.17 0.49 -10.82
N GLY A 77 -6.51 1.65 -11.35
CA GLY A 77 -5.56 2.68 -11.72
C GLY A 77 -6.23 3.85 -12.44
N ALA A 78 -5.66 4.24 -13.58
CA ALA A 78 -6.19 5.30 -14.43
C ALA A 78 -5.79 5.11 -15.90
N MET A 79 -6.47 5.84 -16.77
CA MET A 79 -5.98 6.22 -18.09
C MET A 79 -5.31 7.59 -17.98
N HIS A 80 -4.07 7.72 -18.45
CA HIS A 80 -3.35 8.99 -18.51
C HIS A 80 -3.28 9.47 -19.95
N ALA A 81 -3.96 10.59 -20.23
CA ALA A 81 -4.03 11.18 -21.56
C ALA A 81 -2.75 11.97 -21.90
N ALA A 82 -2.59 12.34 -23.16
CA ALA A 82 -1.41 13.07 -23.65
C ALA A 82 -1.31 14.50 -23.07
N ASP A 83 -2.43 15.10 -22.68
CA ASP A 83 -2.50 16.43 -22.06
C ASP A 83 -2.19 16.43 -20.55
N GLY A 84 -1.77 15.29 -19.98
CA GLY A 84 -1.50 15.15 -18.55
C GLY A 84 -2.74 14.92 -17.68
N THR A 85 -3.94 14.91 -18.27
CA THR A 85 -5.15 14.53 -17.55
C THR A 85 -5.17 13.04 -17.27
N THR A 86 -5.76 12.69 -16.13
CA THR A 86 -5.98 11.31 -15.71
C THR A 86 -7.47 11.05 -15.69
N ARG A 87 -7.89 9.80 -15.88
CA ARG A 87 -9.28 9.34 -15.73
C ARG A 87 -9.27 7.99 -15.00
N PRO A 88 -10.05 7.79 -13.94
CA PRO A 88 -9.98 6.56 -13.16
C PRO A 88 -10.40 5.36 -14.01
N ALA A 89 -9.73 4.23 -13.82
CA ALA A 89 -9.97 3.01 -14.57
C ALA A 89 -9.90 1.78 -13.66
N ALA A 90 -10.71 0.79 -13.95
CA ALA A 90 -10.73 -0.49 -13.25
C ALA A 90 -11.06 -1.62 -14.21
N TRP A 91 -10.61 -2.83 -13.88
CA TRP A 91 -10.88 -4.05 -14.61
C TRP A 91 -11.26 -5.16 -13.63
N THR A 92 -12.06 -6.11 -14.10
CA THR A 92 -12.39 -7.33 -13.36
C THR A 92 -12.12 -8.57 -14.19
N SER A 93 -11.84 -9.68 -13.52
CA SER A 93 -11.58 -10.96 -14.15
C SER A 93 -12.06 -12.12 -13.26
N PRO A 94 -12.63 -13.19 -13.83
CA PRO A 94 -12.91 -14.41 -13.09
C PRO A 94 -11.67 -15.29 -12.86
N ASP A 95 -10.58 -15.09 -13.61
CA ASP A 95 -9.46 -16.03 -13.70
C ASP A 95 -8.06 -15.38 -13.73
N ALA A 96 -7.99 -14.05 -13.56
CA ALA A 96 -6.80 -13.20 -13.71
C ALA A 96 -6.15 -13.19 -15.11
N ARG A 97 -6.79 -13.79 -16.12
CA ARG A 97 -6.25 -13.92 -17.47
C ARG A 97 -7.13 -13.23 -18.51
N THR A 98 -8.43 -13.38 -18.40
CA THR A 98 -9.40 -12.68 -19.24
C THR A 98 -10.01 -11.54 -18.44
N TRP A 99 -9.74 -10.31 -18.86
CA TRP A 99 -10.14 -9.10 -18.18
C TRP A 99 -11.26 -8.39 -18.93
N THR A 100 -12.14 -7.72 -18.18
CA THR A 100 -13.19 -6.86 -18.71
C THR A 100 -13.08 -5.49 -18.04
N PRO A 101 -13.12 -4.38 -18.80
CA PRO A 101 -13.16 -3.06 -18.20
C PRO A 101 -14.42 -2.87 -17.36
N VAL A 102 -14.28 -2.22 -16.21
CA VAL A 102 -15.38 -1.77 -15.36
C VAL A 102 -15.70 -0.33 -15.75
N THR A 103 -16.97 -0.01 -15.98
CA THR A 103 -17.39 1.38 -16.20
C THR A 103 -17.16 2.19 -14.93
N VAL A 104 -16.27 3.19 -15.00
CA VAL A 104 -15.98 4.08 -13.87
C VAL A 104 -16.68 5.42 -14.05
N ALA A 105 -17.50 5.83 -13.09
CA ALA A 105 -18.30 7.05 -13.16
C ALA A 105 -18.00 7.97 -11.97
N GLY A 106 -17.21 9.02 -12.22
CA GLY A 106 -17.02 10.13 -11.30
C GLY A 106 -18.18 11.13 -11.38
N THR A 107 -18.40 11.83 -10.28
CA THR A 107 -19.43 12.88 -10.14
C THR A 107 -18.82 14.24 -9.83
N SER A 108 -17.64 14.27 -9.19
CA SER A 108 -16.90 15.49 -8.88
C SER A 108 -15.83 15.80 -9.93
N PHE A 109 -15.38 17.05 -9.97
CA PHE A 109 -14.28 17.47 -10.87
C PHE A 109 -13.00 16.65 -10.65
N TYR A 110 -12.62 16.42 -9.39
CA TYR A 110 -11.43 15.64 -9.04
C TYR A 110 -11.66 14.14 -9.16
N GLY A 111 -12.86 13.66 -8.84
CA GLY A 111 -13.25 12.25 -8.99
C GLY A 111 -13.07 11.78 -10.43
N ASN A 112 -13.51 12.57 -11.41
CA ASN A 112 -13.28 12.31 -12.84
C ASN A 112 -11.80 12.26 -13.24
N GLN A 113 -10.89 12.69 -12.36
CA GLN A 113 -9.45 12.73 -12.59
C GLN A 113 -8.63 11.86 -11.65
N ASN A 114 -9.28 11.10 -10.77
CA ASN A 114 -8.57 10.28 -9.79
C ASN A 114 -7.68 9.23 -10.48
N VAL A 115 -6.51 8.99 -9.89
CA VAL A 115 -5.80 7.72 -10.04
C VAL A 115 -6.22 6.84 -8.87
N LEU A 116 -6.86 5.71 -9.16
CA LEU A 116 -7.26 4.73 -8.14
C LEU A 116 -6.00 3.99 -7.66
N TYR A 117 -5.62 4.15 -6.40
CA TYR A 117 -4.31 3.70 -5.90
C TYR A 117 -4.38 2.63 -4.81
N ALA A 118 -5.56 2.34 -4.25
CA ALA A 118 -5.77 1.26 -3.31
C ALA A 118 -7.10 0.57 -3.59
N ALA A 119 -7.10 -0.75 -3.66
CA ALA A 119 -8.26 -1.60 -3.89
C ALA A 119 -8.46 -2.57 -2.72
N GLY A 120 -9.72 -2.71 -2.32
CA GLY A 120 -10.18 -3.71 -1.36
C GLY A 120 -11.27 -4.56 -1.98
N CYS A 121 -11.38 -5.80 -1.53
CA CYS A 121 -12.42 -6.73 -1.97
C CYS A 121 -13.18 -7.28 -0.78
N ARG A 122 -14.51 -7.33 -0.89
CA ARG A 122 -15.42 -7.97 0.07
C ARG A 122 -16.51 -8.70 -0.70
N ASP A 123 -16.68 -9.99 -0.45
CA ASP A 123 -17.74 -10.81 -1.08
C ASP A 123 -17.81 -10.67 -2.61
N GLY A 124 -16.64 -10.64 -3.26
CA GLY A 124 -16.53 -10.49 -4.72
C GLY A 124 -16.88 -9.09 -5.24
N ARG A 125 -16.96 -8.09 -4.35
CA ARG A 125 -17.20 -6.68 -4.69
C ARG A 125 -15.97 -5.84 -4.44
N LEU A 126 -15.72 -4.90 -5.34
CA LEU A 126 -14.64 -3.94 -5.27
C LEU A 126 -15.05 -2.67 -4.51
N ALA A 127 -14.15 -2.17 -3.67
CA ALA A 127 -14.09 -0.77 -3.28
C ALA A 127 -12.68 -0.25 -3.49
N ALA A 128 -12.53 1.04 -3.78
CA ALA A 128 -11.23 1.65 -4.04
C ALA A 128 -11.10 3.04 -3.44
N ILE A 129 -9.85 3.48 -3.29
CA ILE A 129 -9.48 4.85 -2.98
C ILE A 129 -8.74 5.41 -4.19
N GLY A 130 -9.09 6.63 -4.58
CA GLY A 130 -8.39 7.37 -5.61
C GLY A 130 -8.08 8.78 -5.16
N ALA A 131 -7.10 9.40 -5.81
CA ALA A 131 -6.78 10.80 -5.58
C ALA A 131 -6.32 11.50 -6.85
N LYS A 132 -6.47 12.83 -6.87
CA LYS A 132 -5.81 13.73 -7.81
C LYS A 132 -5.19 14.89 -7.02
N SER A 133 -3.91 15.14 -7.20
CA SER A 133 -3.27 16.34 -6.64
C SER A 133 -3.87 17.59 -7.29
N GLY A 134 -4.29 18.58 -6.49
CA GLY A 134 -4.82 19.81 -7.04
C GLY A 134 -5.48 20.77 -6.05
N GLY A 135 -5.86 21.94 -6.58
CA GLY A 135 -6.35 23.08 -5.81
C GLY A 135 -5.22 23.89 -5.18
N ALA A 136 -5.55 24.80 -4.27
CA ALA A 136 -4.55 25.55 -3.52
C ALA A 136 -3.62 24.58 -2.77
N HIS A 137 -2.30 24.80 -2.91
CA HIS A 137 -1.21 24.00 -2.29
C HIS A 137 -1.02 22.57 -2.82
N GLY A 138 -1.72 22.15 -3.89
CA GLY A 138 -1.46 20.86 -4.55
C GLY A 138 -1.83 19.61 -3.73
N ASN A 139 -2.54 19.77 -2.62
CA ASN A 139 -2.94 18.66 -1.75
C ASN A 139 -3.80 17.62 -2.50
N PRO A 140 -3.68 16.32 -2.17
CA PRO A 140 -4.45 15.27 -2.81
C PRO A 140 -5.96 15.42 -2.51
N ARG A 141 -6.77 15.35 -3.56
CA ARG A 141 -8.24 15.31 -3.49
C ARG A 141 -8.68 13.85 -3.55
N VAL A 142 -8.79 13.26 -2.37
CA VAL A 142 -9.10 11.84 -2.17
C VAL A 142 -10.60 11.61 -2.32
N SER A 143 -10.96 10.52 -3.01
CA SER A 143 -12.33 10.02 -3.12
C SER A 143 -12.37 8.52 -2.87
N THR A 144 -13.47 8.05 -2.33
CA THR A 144 -13.79 6.61 -2.25
C THR A 144 -14.69 6.20 -3.41
N TRP A 145 -14.55 4.94 -3.81
CA TRP A 145 -15.25 4.36 -4.95
C TRP A 145 -15.84 3.02 -4.54
N ARG A 146 -17.07 2.74 -4.99
CA ARG A 146 -17.76 1.49 -4.67
C ARG A 146 -18.34 0.84 -5.92
N GLN A 147 -18.33 -0.48 -5.94
CA GLN A 147 -18.96 -1.22 -7.01
C GLN A 147 -20.49 -1.21 -6.87
N VAL A 148 -21.18 -0.96 -7.98
CA VAL A 148 -22.64 -1.06 -8.12
C VAL A 148 -22.92 -2.05 -9.24
N GLY A 149 -23.63 -3.15 -8.94
CA GLY A 149 -23.75 -4.26 -9.89
C GLY A 149 -22.43 -5.01 -10.07
N VAL A 150 -22.20 -5.55 -11.27
CA VAL A 150 -21.03 -6.40 -11.57
C VAL A 150 -19.94 -5.66 -12.37
N ASP A 151 -20.28 -4.54 -12.98
CA ASP A 151 -19.53 -3.90 -14.07
C ASP A 151 -19.39 -2.37 -13.90
N ARG A 152 -19.90 -1.78 -12.82
CA ARG A 152 -19.82 -0.34 -12.57
C ARG A 152 -19.16 0.01 -11.25
N LEU A 153 -18.24 0.97 -11.29
CA LEU A 153 -17.58 1.58 -10.13
C LEU A 153 -17.99 3.06 -10.08
N VAL A 154 -18.57 3.50 -8.98
CA VAL A 154 -19.05 4.89 -8.82
C VAL A 154 -18.30 5.59 -7.70
N GLU A 155 -18.02 6.88 -7.90
CA GLU A 155 -17.54 7.75 -6.82
C GLU A 155 -18.59 7.82 -5.70
N VAL A 156 -18.11 7.83 -4.47
CA VAL A 156 -18.92 8.03 -3.27
C VAL A 156 -18.76 9.48 -2.83
N PRO A 157 -19.80 10.32 -2.96
CA PRO A 157 -19.74 11.71 -2.51
C PRO A 157 -19.39 11.80 -1.03
N ALA A 158 -18.48 12.68 -0.69
CA ALA A 158 -18.03 12.93 0.68
C ALA A 158 -17.80 14.42 0.90
N ALA A 159 -18.01 14.88 2.14
CA ALA A 159 -17.57 16.20 2.56
C ALA A 159 -16.04 16.29 2.50
N PHE A 160 -15.52 17.49 2.24
CA PHE A 160 -14.08 17.71 2.06
C PHE A 160 -13.27 17.26 3.29
N GLU A 161 -13.78 17.54 4.50
CA GLU A 161 -13.14 17.27 5.79
C GLU A 161 -13.00 15.76 6.08
N LEU A 162 -13.75 14.90 5.37
CA LEU A 162 -13.67 13.46 5.56
C LEU A 162 -12.24 12.96 5.28
N TYR A 163 -11.67 13.33 4.15
CA TYR A 163 -10.31 12.92 3.76
C TYR A 163 -9.32 14.09 3.71
N GLY A 164 -9.83 15.32 3.67
CA GLY A 164 -9.08 16.56 3.60
C GLY A 164 -9.22 17.41 4.87
N GLY A 165 -9.14 18.72 4.67
CA GLY A 165 -9.15 19.71 5.76
C GLY A 165 -7.76 19.97 6.36
N PRO A 166 -7.67 20.91 7.32
CA PRO A 166 -6.42 21.30 7.98
C PRO A 166 -5.69 20.18 8.72
N GLU A 167 -6.42 19.12 9.09
CA GLU A 167 -5.89 17.98 9.83
C GLU A 167 -5.53 16.78 8.92
N ALA A 168 -5.68 16.90 7.59
CA ALA A 168 -5.37 15.80 6.67
C ALA A 168 -3.86 15.57 6.52
N VAL A 169 -3.44 14.30 6.55
CA VAL A 169 -2.07 13.88 6.25
C VAL A 169 -2.06 12.87 5.10
N GLY A 170 -2.80 11.77 5.22
CA GLY A 170 -2.87 10.80 4.13
C GLY A 170 -3.88 9.68 4.34
N VAL A 171 -4.38 9.12 3.25
CA VAL A 171 -5.28 7.97 3.23
C VAL A 171 -4.57 6.85 2.50
N SER A 172 -4.38 5.69 3.15
CA SER A 172 -3.38 4.72 2.70
C SER A 172 -3.98 3.47 2.06
N ARG A 173 -4.92 2.81 2.74
CA ARG A 173 -5.46 1.51 2.32
C ARG A 173 -6.95 1.41 2.60
N ILE A 174 -7.69 0.72 1.73
CA ILE A 174 -9.04 0.21 1.98
C ILE A 174 -9.02 -1.31 2.02
N VAL A 175 -9.73 -1.91 2.97
CA VAL A 175 -9.88 -3.36 3.11
C VAL A 175 -11.32 -3.77 3.39
N GLY A 176 -11.71 -4.91 2.84
CA GLY A 176 -12.99 -5.56 3.10
C GLY A 176 -12.87 -6.58 4.21
N GLY A 177 -13.91 -6.68 5.05
CA GLY A 177 -13.99 -7.65 6.14
C GLY A 177 -15.43 -8.02 6.47
N PRO A 178 -15.65 -8.99 7.38
CA PRO A 178 -17.00 -9.47 7.70
C PRO A 178 -17.95 -8.35 8.13
N THR A 179 -17.45 -7.38 8.90
CA THR A 179 -18.21 -6.26 9.48
C THR A 179 -18.33 -5.05 8.55
N GLY A 180 -17.71 -5.07 7.36
CA GLY A 180 -17.81 -3.99 6.39
C GLY A 180 -16.48 -3.65 5.74
N TRP A 181 -16.20 -2.35 5.63
CA TRP A 181 -14.97 -1.82 5.05
C TRP A 181 -14.25 -0.94 6.05
N LEU A 182 -12.93 -1.04 6.05
CA LEU A 182 -12.06 -0.17 6.83
C LEU A 182 -11.10 0.54 5.89
N ILE A 183 -10.96 1.84 6.08
CA ILE A 183 -9.87 2.63 5.52
C ILE A 183 -8.90 2.98 6.64
N VAL A 184 -7.60 2.93 6.38
CA VAL A 184 -6.57 3.38 7.31
C VAL A 184 -5.69 4.45 6.69
N GLY A 185 -5.11 5.28 7.54
CA GLY A 185 -4.27 6.39 7.13
C GLY A 185 -3.89 7.24 8.33
N ASN A 186 -3.64 8.52 8.07
CA ASN A 186 -3.01 9.44 9.01
C ASN A 186 -3.68 10.81 8.95
N ARG A 187 -3.77 11.43 10.12
CA ARG A 187 -4.18 12.82 10.34
C ARG A 187 -3.11 13.51 11.19
N THR A 188 -3.24 14.82 11.41
CA THR A 188 -2.24 15.59 12.19
C THR A 188 -2.09 15.07 13.62
N ARG A 189 -3.13 14.43 14.17
CA ARG A 189 -3.10 13.79 15.49
C ARG A 189 -2.43 12.41 15.48
N GLY A 190 -2.14 11.81 14.33
CA GLY A 190 -1.51 10.49 14.21
C GLY A 190 -2.28 9.53 13.31
N ALA A 191 -2.17 8.23 13.57
CA ALA A 191 -2.94 7.22 12.87
C ALA A 191 -4.45 7.44 13.04
N ALA A 192 -5.20 7.22 11.96
CA ALA A 192 -6.65 7.37 11.91
C ALA A 192 -7.28 6.28 11.04
N THR A 193 -8.58 6.06 11.23
CA THR A 193 -9.34 5.11 10.41
C THR A 193 -10.66 5.70 9.93
N TRP A 194 -11.21 5.14 8.86
CA TRP A 194 -12.57 5.42 8.43
C TRP A 194 -13.34 4.12 8.32
N VAL A 195 -14.43 4.03 9.07
CA VAL A 195 -15.25 2.81 9.16
C VAL A 195 -16.48 2.99 8.29
N SER A 196 -16.76 2.03 7.42
CA SER A 196 -17.95 2.10 6.58
C SER A 196 -19.22 2.18 7.42
N ARG A 197 -20.14 3.06 7.02
CA ARG A 197 -21.50 3.11 7.56
C ARG A 197 -22.31 1.94 7.01
N GLY A 198 -23.22 1.39 7.82
CA GLY A 198 -24.28 0.54 7.30
C GLY A 198 -25.12 1.31 6.26
N SER A 199 -25.58 0.63 5.22
CA SER A 199 -26.49 1.24 4.24
C SER A 199 -27.90 1.28 4.83
N PRO A 200 -28.58 2.45 4.89
CA PRO A 200 -29.98 2.52 5.34
C PRO A 200 -30.98 1.95 4.33
N ARG A 201 -30.53 1.36 3.20
CA ARG A 201 -31.46 0.77 2.23
C ARG A 201 -32.22 -0.38 2.88
N ALA A 202 -33.48 -0.10 3.18
CA ALA A 202 -34.44 -1.00 3.81
C ALA A 202 -34.34 -2.41 3.20
N GLY A 203 -33.96 -3.39 4.04
CA GLY A 203 -33.99 -4.81 3.71
C GLY A 203 -32.65 -5.46 3.35
N THR A 204 -31.53 -4.73 3.23
CA THR A 204 -30.22 -5.35 3.00
C THR A 204 -29.23 -5.01 4.11
N SER A 205 -28.80 -6.01 4.89
CA SER A 205 -27.70 -5.93 5.87
C SER A 205 -26.31 -5.69 5.24
N ALA A 206 -26.25 -5.27 3.97
CA ALA A 206 -25.02 -5.18 3.19
C ALA A 206 -24.36 -3.81 3.36
N VAL A 207 -23.16 -3.81 3.93
CA VAL A 207 -22.27 -2.66 4.03
C VAL A 207 -21.54 -2.51 2.70
N ASP A 208 -21.94 -1.54 1.87
CA ASP A 208 -21.58 -1.43 0.45
C ASP A 208 -20.54 -0.34 0.14
N ALA A 209 -19.76 0.09 1.13
CA ALA A 209 -18.79 1.18 1.04
C ALA A 209 -19.39 2.52 0.56
N ALA A 210 -20.71 2.73 0.70
CA ALA A 210 -21.39 3.96 0.28
C ALA A 210 -21.17 5.18 1.19
N GLY A 211 -20.42 5.03 2.28
CA GLY A 211 -20.04 6.12 3.15
C GLY A 211 -19.19 5.64 4.31
N PHE A 212 -18.42 6.55 4.88
CA PHE A 212 -17.49 6.25 5.96
C PHE A 212 -17.55 7.30 7.06
N ASP A 213 -17.45 6.86 8.31
CA ASP A 213 -17.22 7.73 9.47
C ASP A 213 -15.73 7.79 9.76
N LEU A 214 -15.20 9.01 9.90
CA LEU A 214 -13.85 9.23 10.38
C LEU A 214 -13.77 8.94 11.88
N VAL A 215 -12.79 8.13 12.25
CA VAL A 215 -12.35 7.88 13.63
C VAL A 215 -10.99 8.54 13.79
N ASP A 216 -10.99 9.77 14.30
CA ASP A 216 -9.80 10.57 14.59
C ASP A 216 -9.65 10.74 16.11
N GLY A 217 -8.40 10.84 16.59
CA GLY A 217 -8.11 11.02 18.01
C GLY A 217 -8.50 9.84 18.90
N ALA A 218 -8.76 8.65 18.33
CA ALA A 218 -9.14 7.49 19.13
C ALA A 218 -8.00 7.08 20.08
N PRO A 219 -8.31 6.79 21.36
CA PRO A 219 -7.33 6.27 22.32
C PRO A 219 -6.60 5.05 21.76
N GLU A 220 -5.32 4.90 22.12
CA GLU A 220 -4.40 3.87 21.60
C GLU A 220 -4.09 3.93 20.09
N LEU A 221 -4.89 4.59 19.25
CA LEU A 221 -4.56 4.79 17.83
C LEU A 221 -3.78 6.09 17.61
N THR A 222 -4.27 7.20 18.18
CA THR A 222 -3.70 8.54 18.04
C THR A 222 -2.30 8.68 18.63
N SER A 223 -1.56 9.70 18.20
CA SER A 223 -0.29 10.09 18.84
C SER A 223 -0.53 10.53 20.28
N ASP A 224 0.42 10.24 21.15
CA ASP A 224 0.39 10.58 22.57
C ASP A 224 1.82 10.82 23.09
N GLU A 225 2.00 10.91 24.40
CA GLU A 225 3.32 11.11 25.05
C GLU A 225 4.37 10.07 24.66
N ARG A 226 3.94 8.87 24.21
CA ARG A 226 4.85 7.80 23.77
C ARG A 226 5.45 8.11 22.39
N GLY A 227 4.76 8.89 21.55
CA GLY A 227 5.25 9.30 20.24
C GLY A 227 4.17 9.53 19.19
N ARG A 228 4.62 9.91 17.99
CA ARG A 228 3.77 10.15 16.82
C ARG A 228 3.45 8.85 16.10
N THR A 229 2.19 8.47 15.99
CA THR A 229 1.77 7.23 15.33
C THR A 229 1.49 7.41 13.85
N MET A 230 1.72 6.34 13.07
CA MET A 230 1.34 6.26 11.66
C MET A 230 0.80 4.88 11.31
N ALA A 231 -0.29 4.82 10.53
CA ALA A 231 -0.84 3.58 9.97
C ALA A 231 -0.64 3.51 8.46
N PHE A 232 -0.36 2.31 7.94
CA PHE A 232 -0.06 2.07 6.52
C PHE A 232 -0.97 1.05 5.85
N ASP A 233 -1.32 -0.03 6.54
CA ASP A 233 -2.09 -1.14 5.97
C ASP A 233 -2.95 -1.82 7.05
N ALA A 234 -3.90 -2.64 6.61
CA ALA A 234 -4.81 -3.37 7.48
C ALA A 234 -5.22 -4.71 6.89
N VAL A 235 -5.79 -5.59 7.71
CA VAL A 235 -6.47 -6.80 7.26
C VAL A 235 -7.64 -7.13 8.19
N ALA A 236 -8.66 -7.77 7.64
CA ALA A 236 -9.70 -8.39 8.45
C ALA A 236 -9.23 -9.74 9.01
N THR A 237 -9.55 -10.00 10.26
CA THR A 237 -9.27 -11.24 10.99
C THR A 237 -10.58 -11.77 11.59
N SER A 238 -10.54 -12.97 12.15
CA SER A 238 -11.69 -13.51 12.91
C SER A 238 -12.05 -12.67 14.15
N ARG A 239 -11.15 -11.81 14.62
CA ARG A 239 -11.33 -10.95 15.80
C ARG A 239 -11.67 -9.50 15.46
N GLY A 240 -11.90 -9.20 14.17
CA GLY A 240 -12.11 -7.84 13.67
C GLY A 240 -10.93 -7.37 12.83
N TRP A 241 -10.50 -6.13 13.03
CA TRP A 241 -9.45 -5.47 12.25
C TRP A 241 -8.09 -5.55 12.93
N LEU A 242 -7.06 -5.77 12.11
CA LEU A 242 -5.67 -5.60 12.47
C LEU A 242 -5.08 -4.53 11.56
N VAL A 243 -4.53 -3.48 12.16
CA VAL A 243 -3.86 -2.37 11.47
C VAL A 243 -2.38 -2.42 11.80
N VAL A 244 -1.54 -2.10 10.82
CA VAL A 244 -0.08 -2.08 11.00
C VAL A 244 0.51 -0.73 10.66
N GLY A 245 1.59 -0.41 11.36
CA GLY A 245 2.39 0.76 11.09
C GLY A 245 3.51 0.93 12.10
N GLY A 246 3.62 2.12 12.66
CA GLY A 246 4.63 2.38 13.68
C GLY A 246 4.47 3.71 14.38
N MET A 247 5.49 4.04 15.17
CA MET A 247 5.56 5.24 15.99
C MET A 247 6.96 5.79 15.99
N THR A 248 7.08 7.10 15.83
CA THR A 248 8.33 7.82 16.11
C THR A 248 8.25 8.37 17.54
N PRO A 249 9.06 7.87 18.49
CA PRO A 249 9.08 8.40 19.85
C PRO A 249 9.45 9.87 19.89
N ALA A 250 8.99 10.59 20.91
CA ALA A 250 9.33 12.00 21.09
C ALA A 250 10.86 12.19 21.19
N GLY A 251 11.39 13.14 20.42
CA GLY A 251 12.83 13.44 20.39
C GLY A 251 13.70 12.40 19.65
N GLN A 252 13.10 11.37 19.05
CA GLN A 252 13.80 10.36 18.25
C GLN A 252 13.43 10.49 16.78
N ILE A 253 14.32 10.01 15.91
CA ILE A 253 14.05 9.89 14.46
C ILE A 253 13.66 8.47 14.08
N ASP A 254 14.12 7.49 14.86
CA ASP A 254 13.87 6.08 14.58
C ASP A 254 12.42 5.69 14.88
N SER A 255 11.86 4.85 14.02
CA SER A 255 10.50 4.35 14.17
C SER A 255 10.48 3.00 14.87
N ARG A 256 9.43 2.79 15.65
CA ARG A 256 9.11 1.53 16.32
C ARG A 256 7.90 0.88 15.67
N PRO A 257 7.94 -0.42 15.35
CA PRO A 257 6.84 -1.10 14.69
C PRO A 257 5.68 -1.32 15.66
N LEU A 258 4.47 -1.04 15.19
CA LEU A 258 3.24 -1.16 15.96
C LEU A 258 2.16 -1.89 15.19
N VAL A 259 1.35 -2.63 15.93
CA VAL A 259 0.04 -3.07 15.45
C VAL A 259 -1.08 -2.56 16.35
N TRP A 260 -2.26 -2.42 15.76
CA TRP A 260 -3.49 -2.12 16.48
C TRP A 260 -4.55 -3.15 16.17
N LEU A 261 -5.27 -3.59 17.20
CA LEU A 261 -6.40 -4.50 17.08
C LEU A 261 -7.69 -3.76 17.44
N SER A 262 -8.74 -4.03 16.69
CA SER A 262 -10.08 -3.49 16.96
C SER A 262 -11.16 -4.45 16.50
N ALA A 263 -12.19 -4.69 17.32
CA ALA A 263 -13.33 -5.51 16.91
C ALA A 263 -14.25 -4.76 15.91
N ASP A 264 -14.32 -3.44 16.02
CA ASP A 264 -15.32 -2.58 15.36
C ASP A 264 -14.72 -1.51 14.43
N GLY A 265 -13.40 -1.35 14.44
CA GLY A 265 -12.67 -0.31 13.72
C GLY A 265 -12.70 1.05 14.41
N ARG A 266 -13.26 1.15 15.62
CA ARG A 266 -13.47 2.40 16.35
C ARG A 266 -12.72 2.43 17.66
N SER A 267 -12.77 1.35 18.44
CA SER A 267 -12.02 1.18 19.67
C SER A 267 -10.78 0.32 19.44
N TRP A 268 -9.61 0.85 19.79
CA TRP A 268 -8.33 0.26 19.43
C TRP A 268 -7.52 -0.16 20.65
N ARG A 269 -6.70 -1.19 20.46
CA ARG A 269 -5.65 -1.61 21.40
C ARG A 269 -4.33 -1.66 20.65
N ARG A 270 -3.33 -0.93 21.15
CA ARG A 270 -1.97 -0.88 20.58
C ARG A 270 -1.12 -1.99 21.16
N PHE A 271 -0.28 -2.59 20.32
CA PHE A 271 0.73 -3.56 20.73
C PHE A 271 2.06 -3.21 20.09
N ALA A 272 3.12 -3.21 20.91
CA ALA A 272 4.47 -3.13 20.40
C ALA A 272 4.86 -4.45 19.73
N VAL A 273 5.55 -4.36 18.60
CA VAL A 273 6.14 -5.52 17.93
C VAL A 273 7.63 -5.61 18.28
N PRO A 274 8.15 -6.80 18.60
CA PRO A 274 9.58 -6.96 18.86
C PRO A 274 10.43 -6.47 17.68
N HIS A 275 11.38 -5.61 18.00
CA HIS A 275 12.40 -5.12 17.09
C HIS A 275 13.74 -5.20 17.82
N LEU A 276 14.75 -5.72 17.12
CA LEU A 276 16.12 -5.78 17.63
C LEU A 276 16.96 -4.62 17.11
N ASP A 277 16.39 -3.84 16.20
CA ASP A 277 17.08 -2.83 15.41
C ASP A 277 16.59 -1.44 15.80
N ALA A 278 17.43 -0.43 15.56
CA ALA A 278 17.11 0.95 15.92
C ALA A 278 15.84 1.45 15.20
N ASP A 279 15.68 1.16 13.90
CA ASP A 279 14.56 1.61 13.07
C ASP A 279 13.81 0.45 12.41
N ALA A 280 12.50 0.37 12.65
CA ALA A 280 11.60 -0.57 11.98
C ALA A 280 10.18 0.00 11.84
N MET A 281 9.58 -0.26 10.69
CA MET A 281 8.24 0.22 10.33
C MET A 281 7.46 -0.86 9.61
N LEU A 282 6.29 -1.22 10.12
CA LEU A 282 5.40 -2.16 9.45
C LEU A 282 4.65 -1.45 8.31
N GLN A 283 4.57 -2.07 7.13
CA GLN A 283 4.03 -1.39 5.94
C GLN A 283 2.94 -2.17 5.21
N ARG A 284 2.98 -3.50 5.27
CA ARG A 284 1.98 -4.37 4.64
C ARG A 284 1.63 -5.56 5.53
N VAL A 285 0.37 -5.99 5.52
CA VAL A 285 -0.11 -7.13 6.30
C VAL A 285 -0.97 -8.06 5.47
N THR A 286 -0.84 -9.36 5.72
CA THR A 286 -1.70 -10.40 5.17
C THR A 286 -1.94 -11.51 6.19
N VAL A 287 -2.70 -12.54 5.81
CA VAL A 287 -2.99 -13.71 6.65
C VAL A 287 -2.60 -14.98 5.91
N VAL A 288 -1.73 -15.78 6.50
CA VAL A 288 -1.30 -17.10 6.00
C VAL A 288 -1.84 -18.17 6.94
N ASP A 289 -2.75 -19.02 6.47
CA ASP A 289 -3.39 -20.09 7.28
C ASP A 289 -4.00 -19.57 8.60
N GLY A 290 -4.63 -18.39 8.57
CA GLY A 290 -5.20 -17.76 9.76
C GLY A 290 -4.19 -17.00 10.64
N VAL A 291 -2.90 -17.05 10.31
CA VAL A 291 -1.84 -16.33 11.02
C VAL A 291 -1.52 -15.00 10.33
N PRO A 292 -1.70 -13.84 11.00
CA PRO A 292 -1.24 -12.56 10.48
C PRO A 292 0.28 -12.55 10.26
N VAL A 293 0.70 -12.13 9.08
CA VAL A 293 2.09 -11.88 8.72
C VAL A 293 2.23 -10.45 8.23
N VAL A 294 3.24 -9.75 8.74
CA VAL A 294 3.48 -8.34 8.48
C VAL A 294 4.87 -8.16 7.89
N ILE A 295 4.97 -7.37 6.83
CA ILE A 295 6.22 -7.04 6.16
C ILE A 295 6.46 -5.53 6.27
N GLY A 296 7.71 -5.14 6.46
CA GLY A 296 8.06 -3.75 6.70
C GLY A 296 9.54 -3.44 6.46
N LEU A 297 9.89 -2.17 6.68
CA LEU A 297 11.28 -1.73 6.73
C LEU A 297 11.92 -2.18 8.04
N ARG A 298 13.18 -2.59 7.95
CA ARG A 298 13.98 -3.02 9.10
C ARG A 298 15.45 -2.66 8.85
N SER A 299 15.90 -1.57 9.46
CA SER A 299 17.22 -0.97 9.26
C SER A 299 17.54 -0.72 7.78
N ASP A 300 18.50 -1.44 7.22
CA ASP A 300 19.06 -1.35 5.88
C ASP A 300 18.38 -2.31 4.88
N GLY A 301 17.25 -2.91 5.24
CA GLY A 301 16.50 -3.81 4.38
C GLY A 301 15.03 -3.92 4.77
N PHE A 302 14.47 -5.09 4.48
CA PHE A 302 13.11 -5.45 4.82
C PHE A 302 13.08 -6.57 5.85
N GLY A 303 12.01 -6.62 6.65
CA GLY A 303 11.79 -7.64 7.67
C GLY A 303 10.38 -8.16 7.66
N ALA A 304 10.21 -9.34 8.27
CA ALA A 304 8.92 -9.97 8.48
C ALA A 304 8.66 -10.25 9.95
N TRP A 305 7.39 -10.22 10.33
CA TRP A 305 6.88 -10.58 11.65
C TRP A 305 5.60 -11.37 11.50
N TYR A 306 5.31 -12.26 12.45
CA TYR A 306 4.05 -12.99 12.49
C TYR A 306 3.54 -13.11 13.94
N ASP A 307 2.23 -13.23 14.11
CA ASP A 307 1.59 -13.49 15.40
C ASP A 307 1.51 -15.01 15.62
N ASP A 308 2.24 -15.55 16.60
CA ASP A 308 2.22 -16.99 16.91
C ASP A 308 1.08 -17.39 17.86
N GLY A 309 0.19 -16.45 18.20
CA GLY A 309 -0.91 -16.62 19.14
C GLY A 309 -0.54 -16.34 20.59
N ARG A 310 0.76 -16.26 20.92
CA ARG A 310 1.28 -15.80 22.21
C ARG A 310 1.85 -14.39 22.11
N GLY A 311 2.25 -13.98 20.92
CA GLY A 311 2.65 -12.62 20.61
C GLY A 311 3.30 -12.51 19.23
N TRP A 312 3.75 -11.31 18.93
CA TRP A 312 4.49 -11.06 17.69
C TRP A 312 5.90 -11.59 17.78
N VAL A 313 6.34 -12.29 16.72
CA VAL A 313 7.68 -12.83 16.60
C VAL A 313 8.34 -12.23 15.37
N ALA A 314 9.56 -11.70 15.55
CA ALA A 314 10.40 -11.30 14.42
C ALA A 314 10.87 -12.55 13.67
N ALA A 315 10.74 -12.52 12.34
CA ALA A 315 11.15 -13.59 11.44
C ALA A 315 12.41 -13.17 10.67
N GLY A 316 12.50 -13.57 9.40
CA GLY A 316 13.65 -13.31 8.53
C GLY A 316 13.73 -11.85 8.06
N ARG A 317 14.92 -11.51 7.56
CA ARG A 317 15.23 -10.27 6.83
C ARG A 317 15.51 -10.59 5.37
N PHE A 318 15.32 -9.62 4.49
CA PHE A 318 15.60 -9.78 3.08
C PHE A 318 15.82 -8.44 2.38
N GLY A 319 16.41 -8.52 1.18
CA GLY A 319 16.73 -7.36 0.36
C GLY A 319 17.69 -6.39 1.03
N SER A 320 17.96 -5.31 0.33
CA SER A 320 18.74 -4.17 0.82
C SER A 320 18.09 -2.90 0.32
N VAL A 321 18.02 -1.88 1.17
CA VAL A 321 17.61 -0.54 0.78
C VAL A 321 18.83 0.33 0.55
N GLY A 322 18.80 1.13 -0.50
CA GLY A 322 19.92 1.96 -0.88
C GLY A 322 19.56 2.86 -2.05
N GLY A 323 20.02 4.11 -2.00
CA GLY A 323 19.72 5.14 -2.98
C GLY A 323 18.92 6.31 -2.41
N ALA A 324 18.56 7.23 -3.29
CA ALA A 324 17.95 8.51 -2.91
C ALA A 324 16.42 8.45 -2.72
N GLY A 325 15.75 7.42 -3.26
CA GLY A 325 14.30 7.26 -3.13
C GLY A 325 13.88 6.58 -1.83
N ALA A 326 12.60 6.75 -1.45
CA ALA A 326 12.04 6.14 -0.25
C ALA A 326 11.77 4.64 -0.46
N PRO A 327 12.42 3.74 0.30
CA PRO A 327 12.13 2.32 0.22
C PRO A 327 10.75 2.03 0.80
N SER A 328 10.07 1.03 0.24
CA SER A 328 8.74 0.64 0.72
C SER A 328 8.33 -0.76 0.27
N VAL A 329 7.53 -1.44 1.10
CA VAL A 329 6.80 -2.64 0.70
C VAL A 329 5.58 -2.21 -0.11
N ARG A 330 5.56 -2.57 -1.39
CA ARG A 330 4.53 -2.14 -2.33
C ARG A 330 3.29 -3.01 -2.26
N GLY A 331 3.47 -4.32 -2.10
CA GLY A 331 2.37 -5.27 -1.92
C GLY A 331 2.83 -6.59 -1.29
N VAL A 332 1.87 -7.28 -0.68
CA VAL A 332 2.03 -8.63 -0.15
C VAL A 332 0.80 -9.44 -0.55
N ALA A 333 1.01 -10.67 -0.98
CA ALA A 333 -0.05 -11.59 -1.35
C ALA A 333 0.27 -13.01 -0.88
N VAL A 334 -0.77 -13.84 -0.78
CA VAL A 334 -0.66 -15.25 -0.40
C VAL A 334 -1.25 -16.11 -1.50
N ALA A 335 -0.47 -17.07 -2.01
CA ALA A 335 -0.97 -18.11 -2.89
C ALA A 335 -0.42 -19.47 -2.48
N ALA A 336 -1.29 -20.47 -2.38
CA ALA A 336 -0.96 -21.81 -1.90
C ALA A 336 -0.09 -21.81 -0.61
N GLY A 337 -0.43 -20.97 0.37
CA GLY A 337 0.30 -20.84 1.65
C GLY A 337 1.65 -20.11 1.57
N ARG A 338 2.07 -19.67 0.38
CA ARG A 338 3.32 -18.93 0.13
C ARG A 338 3.08 -17.43 0.14
N LEU A 339 3.97 -16.70 0.80
CA LEU A 339 4.06 -15.25 0.71
C LEU A 339 4.75 -14.84 -0.59
N VAL A 340 4.19 -13.86 -1.26
CA VAL A 340 4.82 -13.15 -2.38
C VAL A 340 4.79 -11.66 -2.08
N VAL A 341 5.96 -11.01 -2.15
CA VAL A 341 6.15 -9.62 -1.76
C VAL A 341 6.77 -8.85 -2.90
N ALA A 342 6.22 -7.65 -3.16
CA ALA A 342 6.84 -6.66 -4.02
C ALA A 342 7.37 -5.51 -3.16
N VAL A 343 8.62 -5.11 -3.38
CA VAL A 343 9.27 -4.01 -2.66
C VAL A 343 9.86 -2.99 -3.63
N SER A 344 10.01 -1.76 -3.16
CA SER A 344 10.81 -0.69 -3.74
C SER A 344 12.05 -0.53 -2.87
N THR A 345 13.24 -0.68 -3.45
CA THR A 345 14.53 -0.48 -2.74
C THR A 345 14.87 0.99 -2.55
N GLY A 346 14.06 1.89 -3.12
CA GLY A 346 14.36 3.32 -3.28
C GLY A 346 14.98 3.63 -4.64
N THR A 347 15.45 2.61 -5.37
CA THR A 347 16.04 2.76 -6.71
C THR A 347 15.36 1.90 -7.76
N THR A 348 15.01 0.67 -7.40
CA THR A 348 14.37 -0.33 -8.27
C THR A 348 13.24 -1.05 -7.54
N TYR A 349 12.50 -1.87 -8.28
CA TYR A 349 11.57 -2.84 -7.69
C TYR A 349 12.18 -4.23 -7.60
N GLU A 350 11.78 -4.98 -6.58
CA GLU A 350 12.16 -6.38 -6.40
C GLU A 350 10.98 -7.25 -5.97
N LEU A 351 11.05 -8.53 -6.35
CA LEU A 351 10.09 -9.54 -5.96
C LEU A 351 10.73 -10.66 -5.13
N TRP A 352 10.04 -11.03 -4.06
CA TRP A 352 10.50 -11.98 -3.06
C TRP A 352 9.40 -12.97 -2.68
N SER A 353 9.78 -14.19 -2.33
CA SER A 353 8.84 -15.18 -1.80
C SER A 353 9.35 -15.87 -0.54
N SER A 354 8.41 -16.38 0.25
CA SER A 354 8.68 -17.17 1.44
C SER A 354 7.62 -18.26 1.63
N THR A 355 8.06 -19.46 1.98
CA THR A 355 7.20 -20.64 2.25
C THR A 355 7.05 -20.95 3.73
N ASP A 356 7.70 -20.19 4.61
CA ASP A 356 7.82 -20.45 6.05
C ASP A 356 7.39 -19.24 6.89
N ARG A 357 6.39 -18.51 6.38
CA ARG A 357 5.82 -17.28 6.99
C ARG A 357 6.87 -16.18 7.19
N GLY A 358 7.80 -16.05 6.25
CA GLY A 358 8.78 -14.98 6.20
C GLY A 358 10.04 -15.24 7.03
N ARG A 359 10.32 -16.49 7.43
CA ARG A 359 11.56 -16.85 8.14
C ARG A 359 12.75 -16.94 7.18
N SER A 360 12.52 -17.46 5.99
CA SER A 360 13.48 -17.47 4.89
C SER A 360 12.87 -16.83 3.65
N TRP A 361 13.73 -16.24 2.81
CA TRP A 361 13.33 -15.44 1.66
C TRP A 361 14.13 -15.82 0.42
N ARG A 362 13.43 -15.87 -0.72
CA ARG A 362 14.04 -16.11 -2.03
C ARG A 362 13.62 -15.01 -2.99
N ARG A 363 14.62 -14.34 -3.57
CA ARG A 363 14.40 -13.39 -4.67
C ARG A 363 14.09 -14.17 -5.95
N PHE A 364 13.19 -13.65 -6.76
CA PHE A 364 12.94 -14.13 -8.11
C PHE A 364 12.84 -12.97 -9.09
N ALA A 365 13.10 -13.25 -10.37
CA ALA A 365 13.16 -12.25 -11.41
C ALA A 365 11.78 -11.60 -11.66
N GLU A 366 11.81 -10.29 -11.81
CA GLU A 366 10.65 -9.49 -12.20
C GLU A 366 10.30 -9.74 -13.69
N PRO A 367 9.02 -9.62 -14.10
CA PRO A 367 8.65 -9.77 -15.51
C PRO A 367 9.33 -8.76 -16.44
N VAL A 368 9.64 -7.57 -15.92
CA VAL A 368 10.36 -6.50 -16.62
C VAL A 368 11.51 -6.04 -15.73
N SER A 369 12.75 -6.28 -16.17
CA SER A 369 13.95 -5.92 -15.42
C SER A 369 14.29 -4.43 -15.54
N GLY A 370 14.92 -3.87 -14.50
CA GLY A 370 15.53 -2.53 -14.57
C GLY A 370 14.55 -1.36 -14.50
N VAL A 371 13.29 -1.60 -14.10
CA VAL A 371 12.34 -0.53 -13.83
C VAL A 371 12.81 0.28 -12.62
N LEU A 372 13.04 1.58 -12.84
CA LEU A 372 13.42 2.50 -11.79
C LEU A 372 12.23 2.85 -10.92
N ALA A 373 12.42 2.85 -9.60
CA ALA A 373 11.40 3.28 -8.65
C ALA A 373 11.29 4.80 -8.65
N GLY A 374 10.07 5.32 -8.78
CA GLY A 374 9.78 6.75 -8.82
C GLY A 374 8.31 7.06 -8.59
N GLY A 375 7.94 8.34 -8.75
CA GLY A 375 6.55 8.80 -8.56
C GLY A 375 5.59 8.31 -9.64
N ASP A 376 6.07 8.15 -10.87
CA ASP A 376 5.26 7.72 -12.01
C ASP A 376 5.28 6.20 -12.23
N SER A 377 6.24 5.50 -11.65
CA SER A 377 6.36 4.04 -11.73
C SER A 377 5.73 3.32 -10.53
N GLY A 378 5.43 2.04 -10.71
CA GLY A 378 4.78 1.24 -9.69
C GLY A 378 4.97 -0.26 -9.90
N ILE A 379 4.83 -1.01 -8.81
CA ILE A 379 4.70 -2.46 -8.82
C ILE A 379 3.62 -2.85 -7.81
N GLY A 380 2.83 -3.86 -8.14
CA GLY A 380 1.86 -4.47 -7.24
C GLY A 380 1.90 -5.99 -7.39
N VAL A 381 1.51 -6.69 -6.32
CA VAL A 381 1.34 -8.13 -6.33
C VAL A 381 -0.02 -8.49 -5.73
N THR A 382 -0.72 -9.42 -6.36
CA THR A 382 -1.96 -10.01 -5.85
C THR A 382 -1.95 -11.49 -6.19
N ALA A 383 -2.56 -12.30 -5.34
CA ALA A 383 -2.56 -13.74 -5.53
C ALA A 383 -3.86 -14.34 -5.00
N ALA A 384 -4.32 -15.42 -5.63
CA ALA A 384 -5.44 -16.23 -5.18
C ALA A 384 -5.32 -17.64 -5.77
N GLY A 385 -5.65 -18.66 -4.98
CA GLY A 385 -5.39 -20.05 -5.36
C GLY A 385 -3.89 -20.29 -5.54
N ASP A 386 -3.51 -20.79 -6.72
CA ASP A 386 -2.12 -21.00 -7.16
C ASP A 386 -1.59 -19.89 -8.09
N GLY A 387 -2.43 -18.89 -8.42
CA GLY A 387 -2.10 -17.83 -9.36
C GLY A 387 -1.48 -16.62 -8.66
N VAL A 388 -0.41 -16.08 -9.25
CA VAL A 388 0.21 -14.82 -8.86
C VAL A 388 0.10 -13.84 -10.01
N LEU A 389 -0.44 -12.66 -9.74
CA LEU A 389 -0.55 -11.54 -10.65
C LEU A 389 0.39 -10.42 -10.19
N VAL A 390 1.24 -9.95 -11.09
CA VAL A 390 2.09 -8.77 -10.90
C VAL A 390 1.63 -7.67 -11.83
N SER A 391 1.43 -6.47 -11.30
CA SER A 391 1.30 -5.25 -12.08
C SER A 391 2.62 -4.48 -12.03
N MET A 392 3.05 -3.94 -13.16
CA MET A 392 4.20 -3.03 -13.23
C MET A 392 3.87 -1.85 -14.12
N ASP A 393 4.40 -0.69 -13.77
CA ASP A 393 4.32 0.57 -14.51
C ASP A 393 5.71 1.21 -14.45
N ASP A 394 6.30 1.52 -15.61
CA ASP A 394 7.62 2.16 -15.69
C ASP A 394 7.55 3.67 -15.93
N GLY A 395 6.34 4.25 -15.86
CA GLY A 395 6.02 5.64 -16.17
C GLY A 395 5.73 5.89 -17.65
N ARG A 396 6.15 4.99 -18.55
CA ARG A 396 5.89 5.06 -20.00
C ARG A 396 4.77 4.09 -20.42
N GLY A 397 4.70 2.94 -19.77
CA GLY A 397 3.66 1.93 -19.97
C GLY A 397 3.46 1.07 -18.73
N ALA A 398 2.27 0.49 -18.63
CA ALA A 398 1.92 -0.44 -17.57
C ALA A 398 1.43 -1.76 -18.16
N GLY A 399 1.63 -2.85 -17.41
CA GLY A 399 1.25 -4.20 -17.82
C GLY A 399 0.88 -5.09 -16.64
N LEU A 400 0.27 -6.23 -16.98
CA LEU A 400 0.00 -7.32 -16.06
C LEU A 400 0.75 -8.56 -16.50
N TRP A 401 1.26 -9.32 -15.54
CA TRP A 401 1.89 -10.61 -15.75
C TRP A 401 1.35 -11.62 -14.76
N TRP A 402 1.08 -12.82 -15.25
CA TRP A 402 0.57 -13.92 -14.46
C TRP A 402 1.55 -15.08 -14.47
N THR A 403 1.65 -15.77 -13.34
CA THR A 403 2.37 -17.05 -13.25
C THR A 403 1.74 -17.95 -12.18
N ARG A 404 2.18 -19.21 -12.10
CA ARG A 404 1.78 -20.13 -11.03
C ARG A 404 2.81 -20.10 -9.90
N THR A 405 2.36 -20.34 -8.67
CA THR A 405 3.27 -20.46 -7.53
C THR A 405 4.31 -21.56 -7.69
N SER A 406 3.99 -22.65 -8.40
CA SER A 406 4.90 -23.77 -8.66
C SER A 406 6.16 -23.41 -9.47
N THR A 407 6.15 -22.27 -10.18
CA THR A 407 7.32 -21.80 -10.94
C THR A 407 8.19 -20.84 -10.14
N LEU A 408 7.79 -20.48 -8.91
CA LEU A 408 8.60 -19.62 -8.02
C LEU A 408 9.72 -20.40 -7.30
N ASP A 409 9.85 -21.70 -7.57
CA ASP A 409 10.89 -22.57 -6.99
C ASP A 409 11.96 -23.02 -8.00
N ARG A 410 11.67 -22.88 -9.30
CA ARG A 410 12.40 -23.54 -10.39
C ARG A 410 13.39 -22.64 -11.09
#